data_AF-T1PBG3-F1
#
_entry.id   AF-T1PBG3-F1
#
_cell.length_a   1.000
_cell.length_b   1.000
_cell.length_c   1.000
_cell.angle_alpha   90.00
_cell.angle_beta   90.00
_cell.angle_gamma   90.00
#
_symmetry.space_group_name_H-M   'P 1'
#
loop_
_entity.id
_entity.type
_entity.pdbx_description
1 polymer ?
#
loop_
_entity_poly.entity_id
_entity_poly.type
_entity_poly.pdbx_seq_one_letter_code
_entity_poly.pdbx_strand_id
1 'polypeptide(L)'
;MSERPTTSQNKTKDENEAVAEGTDEDTTMDAIRKFFTQKLNLVTTLDEEDGANKKAFENLTFEGLCDHWKSKGFKNIITMVGAGISTSAGIPDFRSPGSGLYDNLQKYNLPHPSAIFEMDYFEENPQPFFALAKELYPGSFNPTPSHYFVRLLHEKGLLLRHYTQNIDTLERIAGIPDDKLVEAHGTFFTNHCLGCRKLYSMEWMKEQIFSDSVPTCEDCNSVVKPDIVFFGENLPEKFYTLPAKDFNKCDLLIIMGTSLEVQPFASLIDRAGPKCVRLLINRTKVGNDFGGIGAWFMMGPGLMFDNPKNTRDIAYIGDCDDGCLALAEALGWKDELSELIKREHQRLNKENADCKEKRAKEKSKTDDDEKESDETEEKPVDPKNKEKDAV
;
A
#
# COMPACT_ATOMS: atom_id res chain seq x y z
N MET A 1 -35.41 28.44 73.37
CA MET A 1 -36.89 28.48 73.38
C MET A 1 -37.32 27.40 72.41
N SER A 2 -37.62 26.21 72.95
CA SER A 2 -38.95 25.57 73.01
C SER A 2 -39.30 24.88 71.69
N GLU A 3 -39.67 23.61 71.58
CA GLU A 3 -40.04 22.54 72.52
C GLU A 3 -40.03 21.22 71.71
N ARG A 4 -39.88 20.09 72.41
CA ARG A 4 -40.16 18.69 71.97
C ARG A 4 -41.69 18.40 72.13
N PRO A 5 -42.25 17.18 71.91
CA PRO A 5 -41.92 15.99 71.09
C PRO A 5 -43.15 15.27 70.42
N THR A 6 -42.90 14.06 69.88
CA THR A 6 -43.70 12.79 69.96
C THR A 6 -44.66 12.31 68.83
N THR A 7 -44.24 11.18 68.23
CA THR A 7 -44.92 9.90 67.87
C THR A 7 -46.13 9.82 66.91
N SER A 8 -46.00 9.01 65.83
CA SER A 8 -46.53 7.62 65.74
C SER A 8 -46.97 7.18 64.31
N GLN A 9 -46.59 5.96 63.93
CA GLN A 9 -47.26 4.96 63.06
C GLN A 9 -47.16 4.95 61.52
N ASN A 10 -46.41 3.95 61.04
CA ASN A 10 -46.63 2.99 59.94
C ASN A 10 -47.52 3.34 58.74
N LYS A 11 -46.95 3.21 57.53
CA LYS A 11 -47.48 2.39 56.43
C LYS A 11 -46.43 2.14 55.34
N THR A 12 -46.42 0.90 54.87
CA THR A 12 -45.67 0.30 53.77
C THR A 12 -45.91 0.98 52.41
N LYS A 13 -44.87 1.03 51.56
CA LYS A 13 -44.91 0.75 50.11
C LYS A 13 -43.51 0.77 49.49
N ASP A 14 -43.40 -0.04 48.45
CA ASP A 14 -42.22 -0.54 47.75
C ASP A 14 -41.40 0.50 46.96
N GLU A 15 -40.30 -0.04 46.43
CA GLU A 15 -39.59 0.31 45.19
C GLU A 15 -38.34 1.21 45.28
N ASN A 16 -37.22 0.48 45.13
CA ASN A 16 -36.15 0.67 44.13
C ASN A 16 -35.00 1.67 44.33
N GLU A 17 -33.82 1.11 44.02
CA GLU A 17 -32.58 1.74 43.52
C GLU A 17 -31.72 2.52 44.55
N ALA A 18 -30.39 2.40 44.60
CA ALA A 18 -29.42 1.57 43.88
C ALA A 18 -28.03 1.76 44.55
N VAL A 19 -27.28 0.65 44.67
CA VAL A 19 -25.84 0.48 44.36
C VAL A 19 -24.84 1.40 45.09
N ALA A 20 -24.11 1.00 46.14
CA ALA A 20 -23.12 -0.09 46.31
C ALA A 20 -21.85 0.06 45.44
N GLU A 21 -20.78 0.50 46.11
CA GLU A 21 -19.38 0.54 45.65
C GLU A 21 -18.86 -0.86 45.28
N GLY A 22 -18.04 -0.96 44.21
CA GLY A 22 -17.39 -2.20 43.79
C GLY A 22 -16.38 -2.03 42.65
N THR A 23 -15.16 -1.62 43.01
CA THR A 23 -13.83 -2.04 42.49
C THR A 23 -13.54 -2.17 40.97
N ASP A 24 -12.70 -1.24 40.46
CA ASP A 24 -12.04 -1.21 39.13
C ASP A 24 -10.96 -2.31 38.87
N GLU A 25 -10.66 -3.17 39.85
CA GLU A 25 -9.65 -4.23 39.67
C GLU A 25 -10.19 -5.46 38.92
N ASP A 26 -11.50 -5.73 39.01
CA ASP A 26 -12.13 -6.91 38.38
C ASP A 26 -12.18 -6.78 36.85
N THR A 27 -12.42 -5.56 36.34
CA THR A 27 -12.45 -5.27 34.89
C THR A 27 -11.09 -5.42 34.22
N THR A 28 -10.00 -5.18 34.96
CA THR A 28 -8.64 -5.26 34.42
C THR A 28 -8.19 -6.72 34.33
N MET A 29 -8.47 -7.51 35.37
CA MET A 29 -8.19 -8.95 35.37
C MET A 29 -9.10 -9.72 34.43
N ASP A 30 -10.33 -9.28 34.19
CA ASP A 30 -11.22 -9.84 33.18
C ASP A 30 -10.82 -9.45 31.76
N ALA A 31 -10.31 -8.22 31.53
CA ALA A 31 -9.73 -7.84 30.25
C ALA A 31 -8.44 -8.63 29.96
N ILE A 32 -7.60 -8.85 30.98
CA ILE A 32 -6.42 -9.70 30.89
C ILE A 32 -6.83 -11.15 30.67
N ARG A 33 -7.80 -11.70 31.43
CA ARG A 33 -8.33 -13.05 31.18
C ARG A 33 -8.90 -13.19 29.78
N LYS A 34 -9.69 -12.23 29.29
CA LYS A 34 -10.27 -12.24 27.94
C LYS A 34 -9.20 -12.14 26.86
N PHE A 35 -8.15 -11.34 27.10
CA PHE A 35 -6.96 -11.27 26.24
C PHE A 35 -6.22 -12.61 26.24
N PHE A 36 -6.00 -13.22 27.40
CA PHE A 36 -5.38 -14.53 27.54
C PHE A 36 -6.26 -15.63 26.92
N THR A 37 -7.58 -15.64 27.10
CA THR A 37 -8.51 -16.63 26.52
C THR A 37 -8.65 -16.49 25.01
N GLN A 38 -8.59 -15.28 24.46
CA GLN A 38 -8.62 -15.06 23.00
C GLN A 38 -7.28 -15.35 22.31
N LYS A 39 -6.14 -15.13 22.98
CA LYS A 39 -4.79 -15.29 22.40
C LYS A 39 -4.12 -16.62 22.75
N LEU A 40 -4.45 -17.21 23.89
CA LEU A 40 -3.98 -18.51 24.36
C LEU A 40 -5.21 -19.38 24.60
N ASN A 41 -5.36 -20.41 23.79
CA ASN A 41 -6.40 -21.44 23.93
C ASN A 41 -6.11 -22.32 25.18
N LEU A 42 -5.94 -21.71 26.36
CA LEU A 42 -5.45 -22.35 27.58
C LEU A 42 -6.35 -21.99 28.76
N VAL A 43 -7.00 -23.03 29.31
CA VAL A 43 -7.87 -23.05 30.51
C VAL A 43 -9.33 -22.67 30.26
N THR A 44 -10.05 -23.53 29.51
CA THR A 44 -11.17 -24.36 30.02
C THR A 44 -11.74 -25.20 28.87
N THR A 45 -11.15 -26.38 28.66
CA THR A 45 -11.78 -27.66 28.27
C THR A 45 -10.65 -28.67 28.07
N LEU A 46 -10.32 -29.37 29.16
CA LEU A 46 -9.95 -30.77 29.02
C LEU A 46 -11.19 -31.42 28.39
N ASP A 47 -11.03 -32.08 27.25
CA ASP A 47 -12.07 -32.62 26.35
C ASP A 47 -12.46 -31.69 25.18
N GLU A 48 -11.55 -31.47 24.22
CA GLU A 48 -11.83 -31.19 22.79
C GLU A 48 -10.54 -31.19 21.94
N GLU A 49 -9.83 -32.33 21.88
CA GLU A 49 -8.59 -32.49 21.08
C GLU A 49 -8.81 -32.74 19.57
N ASP A 50 -10.04 -32.71 19.04
CA ASP A 50 -10.29 -33.11 17.64
C ASP A 50 -10.43 -31.96 16.62
N GLY A 51 -10.31 -30.69 17.03
CA GLY A 51 -10.60 -29.53 16.17
C GLY A 51 -9.42 -28.63 15.77
N ALA A 52 -8.42 -28.47 16.64
CA ALA A 52 -7.47 -27.35 16.55
C ALA A 52 -6.30 -27.54 15.57
N ASN A 53 -5.99 -28.78 15.18
CA ASN A 53 -4.87 -29.11 14.29
C ASN A 53 -5.30 -29.59 12.90
N LYS A 54 -6.57 -29.38 12.52
CA LYS A 54 -7.03 -29.81 11.19
C LYS A 54 -6.44 -28.89 10.12
N LYS A 55 -5.62 -29.47 9.24
CA LYS A 55 -5.14 -28.79 8.04
C LYS A 55 -6.32 -28.29 7.20
N ALA A 56 -6.17 -27.13 6.56
CA ALA A 56 -7.15 -26.57 5.64
C ALA A 56 -7.50 -27.57 4.52
N PHE A 57 -6.50 -28.33 4.07
CA PHE A 57 -6.62 -29.51 3.20
C PHE A 57 -5.38 -30.41 3.34
N GLU A 58 -5.46 -31.65 2.84
CA GLU A 58 -4.47 -32.70 3.12
C GLU A 58 -3.06 -32.36 2.62
N ASN A 59 -2.94 -31.90 1.37
CA ASN A 59 -1.66 -31.60 0.72
C ASN A 59 -1.38 -30.09 0.70
N LEU A 60 -0.66 -29.57 1.70
CA LEU A 60 -0.27 -28.15 1.79
C LEU A 60 0.93 -27.81 0.89
N THR A 61 0.81 -28.10 -0.41
CA THR A 61 1.75 -27.67 -1.46
C THR A 61 1.06 -26.73 -2.43
N PHE A 62 1.82 -26.13 -3.34
CA PHE A 62 1.27 -25.28 -4.39
C PHE A 62 0.28 -26.06 -5.28
N GLU A 63 0.62 -27.29 -5.66
CA GLU A 63 -0.25 -28.16 -6.45
C GLU A 63 -1.51 -28.54 -5.67
N GLY A 64 -1.37 -28.87 -4.39
CA GLY A 64 -2.50 -29.18 -3.52
C GLY A 64 -3.44 -27.98 -3.33
N LEU A 65 -2.91 -26.76 -3.27
CA LEU A 65 -3.71 -25.53 -3.30
C LEU A 65 -4.49 -25.40 -4.61
N CYS A 66 -3.82 -25.60 -5.75
CA CYS A 66 -4.47 -25.54 -7.05
C CYS A 66 -5.60 -26.57 -7.20
N ASP A 67 -5.40 -27.78 -6.72
CA ASP A 67 -6.42 -28.84 -6.71
C ASP A 67 -7.58 -28.52 -5.76
N HIS A 68 -7.28 -27.96 -4.59
CA HIS A 68 -8.30 -27.45 -3.67
C HIS A 68 -9.12 -26.32 -4.31
N TRP A 69 -8.45 -25.36 -4.94
CA TRP A 69 -9.11 -24.23 -5.60
C TRP A 69 -10.03 -24.73 -6.73
N LYS A 70 -9.56 -25.62 -7.60
CA LYS A 70 -10.40 -26.22 -8.65
C LYS A 70 -11.63 -26.95 -8.11
N SER A 71 -11.49 -27.65 -6.99
CA SER A 71 -12.56 -28.52 -6.46
C SER A 71 -13.55 -27.83 -5.53
N LYS A 72 -13.10 -26.83 -4.75
CA LYS A 72 -13.91 -26.14 -3.73
C LYS A 72 -14.09 -24.65 -4.00
N GLY A 73 -13.16 -24.04 -4.72
CA GLY A 73 -13.10 -22.61 -4.96
C GLY A 73 -12.71 -21.80 -3.73
N PHE A 74 -12.41 -20.52 -3.98
CA PHE A 74 -12.33 -19.46 -2.98
C PHE A 74 -13.29 -18.35 -3.41
N LYS A 75 -13.74 -17.50 -2.49
CA LYS A 75 -14.73 -16.45 -2.77
C LYS A 75 -14.24 -15.06 -2.41
N ASN A 76 -13.38 -14.95 -1.40
CA ASN A 76 -12.97 -13.68 -0.83
C ASN A 76 -11.44 -13.66 -0.70
N ILE A 77 -10.79 -13.32 -1.80
CA ILE A 77 -9.34 -13.33 -1.88
C ILE A 77 -8.81 -11.96 -1.50
N ILE A 78 -7.92 -11.93 -0.51
CA ILE A 78 -7.10 -10.75 -0.23
C ILE A 78 -5.73 -10.98 -0.85
N THR A 79 -5.20 -9.94 -1.49
CA THR A 79 -3.81 -9.92 -1.94
C THR A 79 -3.03 -8.89 -1.13
N MET A 80 -1.81 -9.25 -0.72
CA MET A 80 -0.85 -8.37 -0.06
C MET A 80 0.43 -8.36 -0.87
N VAL A 81 0.83 -7.20 -1.38
CA VAL A 81 1.95 -7.10 -2.32
C VAL A 81 2.96 -6.03 -1.93
N GLY A 82 4.20 -6.24 -2.36
CA GLY A 82 5.26 -5.24 -2.29
C GLY A 82 6.06 -5.16 -3.59
N ALA A 83 7.23 -4.53 -3.52
CA ALA A 83 7.98 -4.11 -4.71
C ALA A 83 8.37 -5.25 -5.65
N GLY A 84 8.47 -6.48 -5.14
CA GLY A 84 8.82 -7.66 -5.92
C GLY A 84 7.89 -7.92 -7.10
N ILE A 85 6.61 -7.55 -7.03
CA ILE A 85 5.68 -7.70 -8.16
C ILE A 85 5.95 -6.71 -9.31
N SER A 86 6.69 -5.63 -9.04
CA SER A 86 7.01 -4.56 -10.01
C SER A 86 8.42 -4.67 -10.59
N THR A 87 9.26 -5.57 -10.06
CA THR A 87 10.66 -5.71 -10.49
C THR A 87 10.81 -6.08 -11.98
N SER A 88 9.95 -6.95 -12.51
CA SER A 88 9.95 -7.32 -13.93
C SER A 88 9.42 -6.23 -14.86
N ALA A 89 8.74 -5.20 -14.31
CA ALA A 89 8.39 -3.99 -15.07
C ALA A 89 9.60 -3.06 -15.26
N GLY A 90 10.74 -3.31 -14.60
CA GLY A 90 11.92 -2.45 -14.61
C GLY A 90 11.97 -1.44 -13.47
N ILE A 91 11.05 -1.54 -12.49
CA ILE A 91 11.07 -0.73 -11.28
C ILE A 91 11.90 -1.47 -10.23
N PRO A 92 13.06 -0.94 -9.80
CA PRO A 92 13.88 -1.61 -8.79
C PRO A 92 13.11 -1.68 -7.46
N ASP A 93 13.32 -2.77 -6.72
CA ASP A 93 12.86 -2.78 -5.33
C ASP A 93 13.73 -1.86 -4.47
N PHE A 94 13.40 -1.72 -3.19
CA PHE A 94 14.17 -0.85 -2.31
C PHE A 94 15.46 -1.50 -1.81
N ARG A 95 15.45 -2.81 -1.55
CA ARG A 95 16.37 -3.50 -0.62
C ARG A 95 17.30 -4.53 -1.27
N SER A 96 17.06 -4.95 -2.51
CA SER A 96 17.87 -6.00 -3.14
C SER A 96 19.32 -5.53 -3.32
N PRO A 97 20.32 -6.29 -2.84
CA PRO A 97 21.72 -5.93 -3.05
C PRO A 97 22.09 -5.87 -4.54
N GLY A 98 22.74 -4.80 -4.96
CA GLY A 98 23.25 -4.55 -6.30
C GLY A 98 22.25 -3.99 -7.31
N SER A 99 20.94 -4.13 -7.07
CA SER A 99 19.89 -3.64 -7.98
C SER A 99 18.82 -2.78 -7.30
N GLY A 100 18.79 -2.78 -5.97
CA GLY A 100 17.82 -2.03 -5.18
C GLY A 100 18.08 -0.53 -5.24
N LEU A 101 17.03 0.24 -4.98
CA LEU A 101 17.06 1.68 -5.03
C LEU A 101 18.11 2.25 -4.08
N TYR A 102 18.19 1.72 -2.85
CA TYR A 102 19.12 2.22 -1.81
C TYR A 102 20.60 2.14 -2.21
N ASP A 103 20.99 1.17 -3.05
CA ASP A 103 22.38 1.04 -3.52
C ASP A 103 22.76 2.11 -4.55
N ASN A 104 21.76 2.75 -5.18
CA ASN A 104 21.95 3.74 -6.25
C ASN A 104 21.77 5.20 -5.78
N LEU A 105 21.53 5.44 -4.47
CA LEU A 105 21.28 6.78 -3.92
C LEU A 105 22.54 7.57 -3.55
N GLN A 106 23.74 7.02 -3.75
CA GLN A 106 25.00 7.65 -3.33
C GLN A 106 25.19 9.06 -3.91
N LYS A 107 24.64 9.33 -5.11
CA LYS A 107 24.69 10.64 -5.78
C LYS A 107 23.96 11.78 -5.03
N TYR A 108 23.05 11.44 -4.11
CA TYR A 108 22.24 12.42 -3.38
C TYR A 108 22.88 12.88 -2.06
N ASN A 109 24.07 12.35 -1.69
CA ASN A 109 24.80 12.71 -0.47
C ASN A 109 23.92 12.66 0.80
N LEU A 110 23.12 11.60 0.93
CA LEU A 110 22.20 11.38 2.04
C LEU A 110 22.96 10.90 3.29
N PRO A 111 22.48 11.21 4.51
CA PRO A 111 23.09 10.69 5.74
C PRO A 111 23.00 9.17 5.83
N HIS A 112 21.90 8.60 5.31
CA HIS A 112 21.67 7.17 5.15
C HIS A 112 20.62 6.97 4.03
N PRO A 113 20.55 5.78 3.39
CA PRO A 113 19.70 5.60 2.20
C PRO A 113 18.19 5.82 2.43
N SER A 114 17.66 5.56 3.62
CA SER A 114 16.23 5.78 3.92
C SER A 114 15.86 7.24 4.13
N ALA A 115 16.83 8.16 4.33
CA ALA A 115 16.57 9.56 4.63
C ALA A 115 15.75 10.27 3.54
N ILE A 116 15.92 9.87 2.27
CA ILE A 116 15.14 10.43 1.15
C ILE A 116 13.62 10.19 1.27
N PHE A 117 13.20 9.24 2.12
CA PHE A 117 11.82 8.88 2.41
C PHE A 117 11.42 9.22 3.86
N GLU A 118 12.23 9.97 4.60
CA GLU A 118 11.92 10.43 5.96
C GLU A 118 11.29 11.82 5.89
N MET A 119 10.17 12.03 6.61
CA MET A 119 9.45 13.30 6.54
C MET A 119 10.30 14.47 7.03
N ASP A 120 11.02 14.29 8.14
CA ASP A 120 11.88 15.33 8.72
C ASP A 120 12.97 15.78 7.72
N TYR A 121 13.61 14.84 7.02
CA TYR A 121 14.60 15.15 5.98
C TYR A 121 13.96 15.84 4.77
N PHE A 122 12.74 15.44 4.38
CA PHE A 122 12.03 16.03 3.25
C PHE A 122 11.63 17.49 3.50
N GLU A 123 11.22 17.83 4.72
CA GLU A 123 10.90 19.20 5.12
C GLU A 123 12.13 20.10 5.08
N GLU A 124 13.31 19.57 5.45
CA GLU A 124 14.58 20.29 5.38
C GLU A 124 15.11 20.41 3.94
N ASN A 125 15.05 19.32 3.17
CA ASN A 125 15.61 19.25 1.82
C ASN A 125 14.78 18.31 0.90
N PRO A 126 13.76 18.84 0.19
CA PRO A 126 12.91 18.03 -0.67
C PRO A 126 13.54 17.69 -2.04
N GLN A 127 14.64 18.36 -2.41
CA GLN A 127 15.26 18.26 -3.74
C GLN A 127 15.68 16.83 -4.12
N PRO A 128 16.36 16.04 -3.26
CA PRO A 128 16.76 14.67 -3.60
C PRO A 128 15.57 13.79 -3.95
N PHE A 129 14.46 13.92 -3.20
CA PHE A 129 13.25 13.16 -3.48
C PHE A 129 12.67 13.49 -4.85
N PHE A 130 12.55 14.78 -5.21
CA PHE A 130 11.97 15.15 -6.51
C PHE A 130 12.88 14.80 -7.69
N ALA A 131 14.21 14.90 -7.52
CA ALA A 131 15.17 14.41 -8.50
C ALA A 131 15.01 12.90 -8.73
N LEU A 132 14.86 12.13 -7.65
CA LEU A 132 14.58 10.70 -7.74
C LEU A 132 13.20 10.42 -8.37
N ALA A 133 12.17 11.15 -7.98
CA ALA A 133 10.81 10.99 -8.51
C ALA A 133 10.75 11.23 -10.03
N LYS A 134 11.58 12.14 -10.55
CA LYS A 134 11.76 12.37 -12.00
C LYS A 134 12.28 11.12 -12.72
N GLU A 135 13.23 10.41 -12.11
CA GLU A 135 13.81 9.18 -12.67
C GLU A 135 12.82 8.01 -12.64
N LEU A 136 11.93 7.98 -11.64
CA LEU A 136 10.99 6.89 -11.41
C LEU A 136 9.55 7.18 -11.88
N TYR A 137 9.31 8.29 -12.59
CA TYR A 137 7.95 8.79 -12.81
C TYR A 137 7.03 7.78 -13.55
N PRO A 138 5.76 7.60 -13.09
CA PRO A 138 4.79 6.68 -13.69
C PRO A 138 4.53 6.94 -15.19
N GLY A 139 4.33 5.85 -15.95
CA GLY A 139 4.05 5.86 -17.40
C GLY A 139 5.21 5.37 -18.29
N SER A 140 6.40 5.18 -17.73
CA SER A 140 7.52 4.51 -18.42
C SER A 140 7.45 2.98 -18.35
N PHE A 141 6.54 2.45 -17.52
CA PHE A 141 6.50 1.04 -17.14
C PHE A 141 5.11 0.46 -17.38
N ASN A 142 5.08 -0.77 -17.87
CA ASN A 142 3.84 -1.52 -18.05
C ASN A 142 3.64 -2.44 -16.83
N PRO A 143 2.39 -2.61 -16.33
CA PRO A 143 2.12 -3.56 -15.27
C PRO A 143 2.53 -4.99 -15.65
N THR A 144 2.94 -5.76 -14.65
CA THR A 144 3.47 -7.12 -14.82
C THR A 144 2.35 -8.17 -14.89
N PRO A 145 2.63 -9.41 -15.34
CA PRO A 145 1.71 -10.53 -15.21
C PRO A 145 1.11 -10.67 -13.81
N SER A 146 1.88 -10.41 -12.74
CA SER A 146 1.39 -10.41 -11.37
C SER A 146 0.27 -9.38 -11.13
N HIS A 147 0.40 -8.16 -11.66
CA HIS A 147 -0.65 -7.14 -11.57
C HIS A 147 -1.92 -7.58 -12.32
N TYR A 148 -1.76 -8.10 -13.53
CA TYR A 148 -2.89 -8.57 -14.34
C TYR A 148 -3.56 -9.82 -13.76
N PHE A 149 -2.83 -10.67 -13.03
CA PHE A 149 -3.44 -11.76 -12.28
C PHE A 149 -4.38 -11.22 -11.19
N VAL A 150 -3.98 -10.17 -10.45
CA VAL A 150 -4.86 -9.51 -9.48
C VAL A 150 -6.08 -8.86 -10.17
N ARG A 151 -5.88 -8.20 -11.32
CA ARG A 151 -6.98 -7.70 -12.15
C ARG A 151 -7.93 -8.82 -12.57
N LEU A 152 -7.40 -9.98 -12.93
CA LEU A 152 -8.21 -11.13 -13.33
C LEU A 152 -9.00 -11.72 -12.15
N LEU A 153 -8.43 -11.74 -10.93
CA LEU A 153 -9.19 -12.08 -9.71
C LEU A 153 -10.38 -11.13 -9.51
N HIS A 154 -10.20 -9.83 -9.82
CA HIS A 154 -11.30 -8.87 -9.77
C HIS A 154 -12.36 -9.14 -10.84
N GLU A 155 -11.97 -9.34 -12.10
CA GLU A 155 -12.90 -9.63 -13.21
C GLU A 155 -13.72 -10.91 -12.98
N LYS A 156 -13.13 -11.88 -12.27
CA LYS A 156 -13.81 -13.11 -11.86
C LYS A 156 -14.64 -12.99 -10.58
N GLY A 157 -14.70 -11.80 -9.96
CA GLY A 157 -15.48 -11.54 -8.74
C GLY A 157 -14.89 -12.16 -7.47
N LEU A 158 -13.61 -12.54 -7.49
CA LEU A 158 -12.93 -13.23 -6.37
C LEU A 158 -12.15 -12.26 -5.48
N LEU A 159 -11.68 -11.14 -6.03
CA LEU A 159 -10.89 -10.16 -5.28
C LEU A 159 -11.75 -9.40 -4.27
N LEU A 160 -11.50 -9.64 -2.98
CA LEU A 160 -12.07 -8.87 -1.89
C LEU A 160 -11.34 -7.53 -1.74
N ARG A 161 -10.02 -7.57 -1.61
CA ARG A 161 -9.15 -6.39 -1.47
C ARG A 161 -7.73 -6.67 -1.97
N HIS A 162 -7.08 -5.62 -2.44
CA HIS A 162 -5.67 -5.57 -2.78
C HIS A 162 -4.97 -4.55 -1.88
N TYR A 163 -4.13 -5.04 -0.97
CA TYR A 163 -3.26 -4.22 -0.12
C TYR A 163 -1.89 -4.17 -0.78
N THR A 164 -1.42 -2.98 -1.14
CA THR A 164 -0.12 -2.78 -1.78
C THR A 164 0.76 -1.86 -0.95
N GLN A 165 2.04 -2.20 -0.85
CA GLN A 165 3.10 -1.34 -0.32
C GLN A 165 3.71 -0.44 -1.39
N ASN A 166 3.38 -0.70 -2.66
CA ASN A 166 3.94 0.02 -3.80
C ASN A 166 3.26 1.37 -3.95
N ILE A 167 4.02 2.29 -4.51
CA ILE A 167 3.58 3.66 -4.83
C ILE A 167 3.59 3.90 -6.35
N ASP A 168 4.05 2.93 -7.15
CA ASP A 168 4.28 3.06 -8.60
C ASP A 168 3.01 3.20 -9.45
N THR A 169 1.83 2.99 -8.85
CA THR A 169 0.49 3.08 -9.47
C THR A 169 0.19 2.03 -10.53
N LEU A 170 1.03 1.00 -10.70
CA LEU A 170 0.83 -0.05 -11.70
C LEU A 170 -0.46 -0.85 -11.46
N GLU A 171 -0.95 -0.92 -10.22
CA GLU A 171 -2.24 -1.51 -9.88
C GLU A 171 -3.42 -0.78 -10.56
N ARG A 172 -3.38 0.56 -10.53
CA ARG A 172 -4.39 1.42 -11.18
C ARG A 172 -4.28 1.33 -12.70
N ILE A 173 -3.04 1.31 -13.22
CA ILE A 173 -2.77 1.17 -14.66
C ILE A 173 -3.24 -0.20 -15.19
N ALA A 174 -3.09 -1.26 -14.39
CA ALA A 174 -3.63 -2.60 -14.67
C ALA A 174 -5.17 -2.64 -14.60
N GLY A 175 -5.81 -1.55 -14.18
CA GLY A 175 -7.26 -1.41 -14.10
C GLY A 175 -7.88 -1.92 -12.81
N ILE A 176 -7.12 -2.17 -11.73
CA ILE A 176 -7.74 -2.56 -10.46
C ILE A 176 -8.51 -1.35 -9.92
N PRO A 177 -9.82 -1.48 -9.61
CA PRO A 177 -10.63 -0.33 -9.24
C PRO A 177 -10.31 0.18 -7.83
N ASP A 178 -10.50 1.48 -7.63
CA ASP A 178 -10.20 2.21 -6.38
C ASP A 178 -10.86 1.63 -5.13
N ASP A 179 -12.05 1.06 -5.27
CA ASP A 179 -12.75 0.43 -4.16
C ASP A 179 -12.08 -0.89 -3.73
N LYS A 180 -11.22 -1.49 -4.56
CA LYS A 180 -10.45 -2.69 -4.23
C LYS A 180 -9.06 -2.38 -3.68
N LEU A 181 -8.57 -1.16 -3.84
CA LEU A 181 -7.21 -0.78 -3.47
C LEU A 181 -7.11 -0.24 -2.04
N VAL A 182 -6.08 -0.72 -1.35
CA VAL A 182 -5.51 -0.09 -0.15
C VAL A 182 -4.03 0.12 -0.43
N GLU A 183 -3.71 1.32 -0.93
CA GLU A 183 -2.35 1.80 -1.15
C GLU A 183 -1.77 2.17 0.23
N ALA A 184 -1.20 1.19 0.92
CA ALA A 184 -0.81 1.31 2.33
C ALA A 184 0.26 2.39 2.55
N HIS A 185 1.16 2.56 1.59
CA HIS A 185 2.18 3.61 1.61
C HIS A 185 1.82 4.78 0.70
N GLY A 186 0.53 4.98 0.43
CA GLY A 186 0.06 6.10 -0.36
C GLY A 186 0.33 5.97 -1.85
N THR A 187 0.24 7.07 -2.59
CA THR A 187 0.20 7.04 -4.06
C THR A 187 0.75 8.33 -4.68
N PHE A 188 1.33 8.22 -5.89
CA PHE A 188 1.64 9.39 -6.74
C PHE A 188 0.40 9.93 -7.48
N PHE A 189 -0.76 9.29 -7.34
CA PHE A 189 -1.98 9.68 -8.04
C PHE A 189 -2.57 11.01 -7.58
N THR A 190 -2.46 11.31 -6.29
CA THR A 190 -2.93 12.56 -5.69
C THR A 190 -1.78 13.24 -4.94
N ASN A 191 -1.86 14.57 -4.84
CA ASN A 191 -0.80 15.38 -4.25
C ASN A 191 -1.42 16.50 -3.42
N HIS A 192 -0.86 16.79 -2.25
CA HIS A 192 -1.37 17.85 -1.38
C HIS A 192 -0.27 18.83 -0.96
N CYS A 193 -0.65 20.10 -0.88
CA CYS A 193 0.17 21.10 -0.21
C CYS A 193 0.35 20.75 1.27
N LEU A 194 1.59 20.80 1.77
CA LEU A 194 1.89 20.56 3.18
C LEU A 194 1.33 21.64 4.11
N GLY A 195 1.20 22.89 3.63
CA GLY A 195 0.65 24.01 4.40
C GLY A 195 -0.88 24.04 4.41
N CYS A 196 -1.50 24.29 3.25
CA CYS A 196 -2.95 24.52 3.18
C CYS A 196 -3.79 23.28 2.78
N ARG A 197 -3.15 22.13 2.51
CA ARG A 197 -3.82 20.89 2.06
C ARG A 197 -4.63 21.05 0.77
N LYS A 198 -4.30 22.02 -0.10
CA LYS A 198 -4.86 22.09 -1.46
C LYS A 198 -4.43 20.87 -2.26
N LEU A 199 -5.39 20.24 -2.95
CA LEU A 199 -5.20 19.10 -3.82
C LEU A 199 -4.65 19.54 -5.19
N TYR A 200 -3.66 18.81 -5.70
CA TYR A 200 -3.07 18.97 -7.02
C TYR A 200 -3.11 17.63 -7.77
N SER A 201 -3.35 17.69 -9.10
CA SER A 201 -3.43 16.49 -9.93
C SER A 201 -2.04 15.90 -10.22
N MET A 202 -2.02 14.64 -10.67
CA MET A 202 -0.79 13.98 -11.11
C MET A 202 -0.13 14.73 -12.28
N GLU A 203 -0.92 15.31 -13.19
CA GLU A 203 -0.42 16.07 -14.34
C GLU A 203 0.31 17.34 -13.90
N TRP A 204 -0.28 18.10 -12.97
CA TRP A 204 0.37 19.28 -12.40
C TRP A 204 1.68 18.91 -11.71
N MET A 205 1.67 17.85 -10.89
CA MET A 205 2.88 17.37 -10.20
C MET A 205 3.96 16.94 -11.20
N LYS A 206 3.56 16.28 -12.29
CA LYS A 206 4.46 15.88 -13.38
C LYS A 206 5.15 17.09 -13.99
N GLU A 207 4.39 18.13 -14.33
CA GLU A 207 4.95 19.33 -14.95
C GLU A 207 6.01 19.96 -14.05
N GLN A 208 5.72 20.11 -12.75
CA GLN A 208 6.65 20.67 -11.76
C GLN A 208 7.93 19.83 -11.59
N ILE A 209 7.81 18.50 -11.51
CA ILE A 209 8.96 17.60 -11.37
C ILE A 209 9.85 17.63 -12.63
N PHE A 210 9.23 17.69 -13.81
CA PHE A 210 9.99 17.70 -15.07
C PHE A 210 10.60 19.06 -15.42
N SER A 211 10.14 20.15 -14.80
CA SER A 211 10.76 21.49 -14.90
C SER A 211 11.94 21.71 -13.94
N ASP A 212 12.40 20.67 -13.23
CA ASP A 212 13.52 20.74 -12.26
C ASP A 212 13.28 21.75 -11.12
N SER A 213 12.01 22.00 -10.80
CA SER A 213 11.57 22.88 -9.72
C SER A 213 10.92 22.08 -8.58
N VAL A 214 11.10 22.52 -7.34
CA VAL A 214 10.35 21.96 -6.21
C VAL A 214 8.88 22.36 -6.35
N PRO A 215 7.94 21.40 -6.44
CA PRO A 215 6.52 21.69 -6.54
C PRO A 215 6.07 22.54 -5.35
N THR A 216 5.59 23.74 -5.64
CA THR A 216 5.27 24.76 -4.63
C THR A 216 3.81 25.19 -4.79
N CYS A 217 3.10 25.32 -3.67
CA CYS A 217 1.69 25.63 -3.67
C CYS A 217 1.44 27.07 -4.09
N GLU A 218 0.55 27.24 -5.08
CA GLU A 218 0.15 28.53 -5.65
C GLU A 218 -0.49 29.48 -4.63
N ASP A 219 -1.06 28.95 -3.53
CA ASP A 219 -1.84 29.74 -2.58
C ASP A 219 -1.05 30.15 -1.32
N CYS A 220 -0.08 29.33 -0.89
CA CYS A 220 0.61 29.53 0.40
C CYS A 220 2.13 29.30 0.34
N ASN A 221 2.70 29.06 -0.84
CA ASN A 221 4.14 28.86 -1.08
C ASN A 221 4.80 27.70 -0.30
N SER A 222 4.00 26.84 0.36
CA SER A 222 4.53 25.60 0.96
C SER A 222 4.72 24.52 -0.11
N VAL A 223 5.61 23.57 0.14
CA VAL A 223 5.86 22.44 -0.76
C VAL A 223 4.58 21.62 -0.99
N VAL A 224 4.35 21.20 -2.22
CA VAL A 224 3.34 20.21 -2.58
C VAL A 224 4.00 18.85 -2.63
N LYS A 225 3.50 17.91 -1.82
CA LYS A 225 4.05 16.56 -1.70
C LYS A 225 3.07 15.56 -2.33
N PRO A 226 3.55 14.55 -3.06
CA PRO A 226 2.72 13.40 -3.42
C PRO A 226 2.14 12.72 -2.18
N ASP A 227 0.96 12.14 -2.29
CA ASP A 227 0.28 11.45 -1.18
C ASP A 227 0.86 10.07 -0.89
N ILE A 228 2.17 9.94 -0.99
CA ILE A 228 2.98 8.80 -0.54
C ILE A 228 3.28 8.95 0.95
N VAL A 229 3.38 7.86 1.68
CA VAL A 229 3.65 7.86 3.12
C VAL A 229 5.15 7.76 3.34
N PHE A 230 5.72 8.81 3.93
CA PHE A 230 7.12 8.82 4.37
C PHE A 230 7.26 8.18 5.75
N PHE A 231 8.47 7.76 6.09
CA PHE A 231 8.81 7.36 7.44
C PHE A 231 8.53 8.54 8.39
N GLY A 232 7.78 8.26 9.46
CA GLY A 232 7.28 9.27 10.40
C GLY A 232 5.81 9.67 10.16
N GLU A 233 5.25 9.40 8.97
CA GLU A 233 3.84 9.69 8.68
C GLU A 233 2.91 8.53 9.07
N ASN A 234 1.63 8.87 9.34
CA ASN A 234 0.58 7.87 9.52
C ASN A 234 0.19 7.25 8.18
N LEU A 235 -0.15 5.96 8.20
CA LEU A 235 -0.72 5.31 7.02
C LEU A 235 -2.15 5.85 6.73
N PRO A 236 -2.70 5.66 5.52
CA PRO A 236 -4.03 6.14 5.19
C PRO A 236 -5.12 5.51 6.07
N GLU A 237 -6.19 6.24 6.34
CA GLU A 237 -7.30 5.77 7.20
C GLU A 237 -7.88 4.40 6.74
N LYS A 238 -7.97 4.20 5.42
CA LYS A 238 -8.40 2.93 4.82
C LYS A 238 -7.58 1.73 5.30
N PHE A 239 -6.28 1.93 5.54
CA PHE A 239 -5.39 0.88 6.05
C PHE A 239 -5.77 0.44 7.47
N TYR A 240 -6.29 1.33 8.31
CA TYR A 240 -6.67 0.98 9.68
C TYR A 240 -8.11 0.43 9.77
N THR A 241 -9.02 0.95 8.95
CA THR A 241 -10.47 0.67 9.06
C THR A 241 -10.89 -0.60 8.31
N LEU A 242 -10.30 -0.89 7.16
CA LEU A 242 -10.74 -2.01 6.30
C LEU A 242 -10.28 -3.39 6.76
N PRO A 243 -9.09 -3.61 7.36
CA PRO A 243 -8.63 -4.96 7.69
C PRO A 243 -9.58 -5.73 8.61
N ALA A 244 -10.21 -5.05 9.58
CA ALA A 244 -11.17 -5.69 10.48
C ALA A 244 -12.39 -6.25 9.73
N LYS A 245 -12.84 -5.59 8.65
CA LYS A 245 -13.95 -6.04 7.81
C LYS A 245 -13.50 -7.08 6.80
N ASP A 246 -12.33 -6.88 6.20
CA ASP A 246 -11.86 -7.68 5.07
C ASP A 246 -11.36 -9.06 5.55
N PHE A 247 -10.46 -9.10 6.52
CA PHE A 247 -9.83 -10.35 6.96
C PHE A 247 -10.80 -11.32 7.64
N ASN A 248 -11.91 -10.80 8.18
CA ASN A 248 -12.99 -11.63 8.72
C ASN A 248 -13.73 -12.45 7.64
N LYS A 249 -13.70 -12.02 6.38
CA LYS A 249 -14.34 -12.71 5.25
C LYS A 249 -13.35 -13.48 4.37
N CYS A 250 -12.07 -13.17 4.51
CA CYS A 250 -10.99 -13.72 3.70
C CYS A 250 -10.91 -15.24 3.84
N ASP A 251 -10.95 -15.95 2.71
CA ASP A 251 -10.78 -17.41 2.66
C ASP A 251 -9.45 -17.83 2.00
N LEU A 252 -8.83 -16.94 1.23
CA LEU A 252 -7.46 -17.07 0.72
C LEU A 252 -6.72 -15.73 0.79
N LEU A 253 -5.56 -15.72 1.44
CA LEU A 253 -4.61 -14.61 1.42
C LEU A 253 -3.45 -14.97 0.48
N ILE A 254 -3.21 -14.14 -0.53
CA ILE A 254 -2.06 -14.30 -1.44
C ILE A 254 -1.07 -13.17 -1.18
N ILE A 255 0.13 -13.53 -0.75
CA ILE A 255 1.23 -12.61 -0.41
C ILE A 255 2.27 -12.69 -1.52
N MET A 256 2.60 -11.58 -2.16
CA MET A 256 3.49 -11.60 -3.33
C MET A 256 4.55 -10.50 -3.26
N GLY A 257 5.80 -10.86 -3.56
CA GLY A 257 6.87 -9.88 -3.81
C GLY A 257 7.14 -8.92 -2.65
N THR A 258 7.05 -9.37 -1.40
CA THR A 258 7.33 -8.53 -0.22
C THR A 258 8.25 -9.27 0.76
N SER A 259 9.12 -8.52 1.44
CA SER A 259 9.97 -9.06 2.52
C SER A 259 9.21 -9.21 3.85
N LEU A 260 8.03 -8.60 3.98
CA LEU A 260 7.27 -8.49 5.24
C LEU A 260 8.07 -7.92 6.42
N GLU A 261 8.98 -6.97 6.15
CA GLU A 261 9.79 -6.32 7.19
C GLU A 261 9.19 -4.99 7.69
N VAL A 262 8.33 -4.35 6.88
CA VAL A 262 7.78 -3.02 7.20
C VAL A 262 6.48 -3.16 7.95
N GLN A 263 6.47 -2.69 9.20
CA GLN A 263 5.27 -2.55 10.01
C GLN A 263 4.56 -1.21 9.72
N PRO A 264 3.23 -1.14 9.89
CA PRO A 264 2.31 -2.20 10.35
C PRO A 264 1.85 -3.18 9.25
N PHE A 265 2.28 -3.01 8.00
CA PHE A 265 1.82 -3.84 6.86
C PHE A 265 2.09 -5.33 7.06
N ALA A 266 3.30 -5.69 7.50
CA ALA A 266 3.71 -7.07 7.73
C ALA A 266 2.77 -7.83 8.69
N SER A 267 2.28 -7.16 9.74
CA SER A 267 1.37 -7.77 10.72
C SER A 267 -0.02 -8.14 10.18
N LEU A 268 -0.42 -7.66 9.00
CA LEU A 268 -1.72 -7.99 8.42
C LEU A 268 -1.89 -9.50 8.14
N ILE A 269 -0.80 -10.22 7.89
CA ILE A 269 -0.83 -11.68 7.63
C ILE A 269 -1.44 -12.49 8.79
N ASP A 270 -1.35 -11.96 10.02
CA ASP A 270 -1.86 -12.61 11.23
C ASP A 270 -3.30 -12.20 11.56
N ARG A 271 -3.89 -11.26 10.80
CA ARG A 271 -5.32 -10.97 10.85
C ARG A 271 -6.17 -12.02 10.12
N ALA A 272 -5.55 -12.83 9.25
CA ALA A 272 -6.23 -13.90 8.54
C ALA A 272 -6.76 -14.97 9.51
N GLY A 273 -8.09 -15.18 9.50
CA GLY A 273 -8.75 -16.14 10.39
C GLY A 273 -8.20 -17.56 10.24
N PRO A 274 -8.30 -18.42 11.27
CA PRO A 274 -7.56 -19.69 11.37
C PRO A 274 -7.77 -20.68 10.21
N LYS A 275 -8.88 -20.57 9.48
CA LYS A 275 -9.21 -21.39 8.31
C LYS A 275 -8.82 -20.76 6.97
N CYS A 276 -8.45 -19.48 6.95
CA CYS A 276 -7.99 -18.79 5.75
C CYS A 276 -6.66 -19.39 5.33
N VAL A 277 -6.60 -19.87 4.09
CA VAL A 277 -5.36 -20.38 3.48
C VAL A 277 -4.46 -19.20 3.18
N ARG A 278 -3.14 -19.35 3.36
CA ARG A 278 -2.17 -18.29 3.06
C ARG A 278 -1.14 -18.81 2.07
N LEU A 279 -1.10 -18.22 0.87
CA LEU A 279 -0.10 -18.52 -0.16
C LEU A 279 0.93 -17.39 -0.21
N LEU A 280 2.21 -17.73 -0.11
CA LEU A 280 3.32 -16.85 -0.44
C LEU A 280 3.82 -17.17 -1.85
N ILE A 281 3.95 -16.16 -2.71
CA ILE A 281 4.65 -16.24 -4.00
C ILE A 281 5.80 -15.26 -3.92
N ASN A 282 7.01 -15.76 -3.66
CA ASN A 282 8.17 -14.91 -3.44
C ASN A 282 9.48 -15.66 -3.69
N ARG A 283 10.56 -14.94 -3.98
CA ARG A 283 11.88 -15.56 -4.21
C ARG A 283 12.44 -16.25 -2.97
N THR A 284 12.01 -15.83 -1.79
CA THR A 284 12.45 -16.38 -0.50
C THR A 284 11.26 -16.50 0.45
N LYS A 285 11.33 -17.46 1.39
CA LYS A 285 10.36 -17.55 2.49
C LYS A 285 10.55 -16.37 3.44
N VAL A 286 9.44 -15.76 3.84
CA VAL A 286 9.40 -14.54 4.67
C VAL A 286 8.25 -14.63 5.66
N GLY A 287 8.33 -13.85 6.76
CA GLY A 287 7.27 -13.76 7.77
C GLY A 287 7.22 -14.94 8.74
N ASN A 288 8.29 -15.74 8.85
CA ASN A 288 8.30 -16.99 9.62
C ASN A 288 8.66 -16.82 11.11
N ASP A 289 9.20 -15.67 11.51
CA ASP A 289 9.61 -15.39 12.88
C ASP A 289 9.77 -13.88 13.08
N PHE A 290 9.07 -13.32 14.08
CA PHE A 290 9.21 -11.91 14.46
C PHE A 290 10.23 -11.68 15.59
N GLY A 291 11.09 -12.65 15.90
CA GLY A 291 12.19 -12.49 16.85
C GLY A 291 11.89 -13.00 18.26
N GLY A 292 11.23 -14.16 18.36
CA GLY A 292 11.04 -14.88 19.61
C GLY A 292 9.71 -14.62 20.35
N ILE A 293 9.61 -15.18 21.56
CA ILE A 293 8.34 -15.32 22.32
C ILE A 293 7.63 -13.98 22.55
N GLY A 294 8.36 -12.89 22.80
CA GLY A 294 7.77 -11.57 23.04
C GLY A 294 7.05 -11.00 21.81
N ALA A 295 7.67 -11.10 20.64
CA ALA A 295 7.07 -10.66 19.38
C ALA A 295 5.90 -11.56 18.98
N TRP A 296 5.98 -12.85 19.30
CA TRP A 296 4.88 -13.80 19.10
C TRP A 296 3.60 -13.40 19.84
N PHE A 297 3.71 -12.99 21.11
CA PHE A 297 2.56 -12.56 21.90
C PHE A 297 1.87 -11.30 21.33
N MET A 298 2.66 -10.35 20.84
CA MET A 298 2.14 -9.09 20.29
C MET A 298 1.61 -9.27 18.87
N MET A 299 2.40 -9.85 17.96
CA MET A 299 2.17 -9.81 16.52
C MET A 299 1.57 -11.11 15.95
N GLY A 300 1.69 -12.24 16.66
CA GLY A 300 1.21 -13.55 16.21
C GLY A 300 2.32 -14.49 15.72
N PRO A 301 1.95 -15.72 15.29
CA PRO A 301 2.90 -16.75 14.84
C PRO A 301 3.56 -16.47 13.50
N GLY A 302 3.09 -15.49 12.72
CA GLY A 302 3.53 -15.32 11.35
C GLY A 302 3.16 -16.53 10.49
N LEU A 303 3.98 -16.81 9.48
CA LEU A 303 3.83 -17.91 8.53
C LEU A 303 4.62 -19.14 9.00
N MET A 304 3.96 -20.30 9.01
CA MET A 304 4.52 -21.52 9.61
C MET A 304 5.02 -22.52 8.56
N PHE A 305 5.61 -22.04 7.45
CA PHE A 305 6.19 -22.94 6.46
C PHE A 305 7.17 -23.93 7.11
N ASP A 306 7.18 -25.18 6.64
CA ASP A 306 8.06 -26.26 7.14
C ASP A 306 7.87 -26.65 8.62
N ASN A 307 6.96 -26.00 9.34
CA ASN A 307 6.61 -26.36 10.71
C ASN A 307 5.68 -27.59 10.72
N PRO A 308 5.90 -28.61 11.57
CA PRO A 308 4.99 -29.75 11.70
C PRO A 308 3.55 -29.37 12.07
N LYS A 309 3.36 -28.20 12.71
CA LYS A 309 2.05 -27.63 13.07
C LYS A 309 1.44 -26.76 11.97
N ASN A 310 2.03 -26.72 10.78
CA ASN A 310 1.45 -25.97 9.66
C ASN A 310 0.10 -26.56 9.25
N THR A 311 -0.93 -25.73 9.28
CA THR A 311 -2.29 -26.11 8.90
C THR A 311 -2.77 -25.43 7.62
N ARG A 312 -2.12 -24.37 7.13
CA ARG A 312 -2.72 -23.50 6.11
C ARG A 312 -1.76 -22.68 5.24
N ASP A 313 -0.46 -22.72 5.52
CA ASP A 313 0.54 -21.85 4.90
C ASP A 313 1.28 -22.59 3.79
N ILE A 314 1.32 -22.01 2.60
CA ILE A 314 1.89 -22.60 1.39
C ILE A 314 2.84 -21.58 0.76
N ALA A 315 3.97 -22.03 0.25
CA ALA A 315 4.93 -21.17 -0.42
C ALA A 315 5.25 -21.69 -1.82
N TYR A 316 5.13 -20.80 -2.81
CA TYR A 316 5.75 -20.92 -4.13
C TYR A 316 7.03 -20.08 -4.12
N ILE A 317 8.18 -20.73 -4.29
CA ILE A 317 9.49 -20.07 -4.26
C ILE A 317 9.99 -19.83 -5.67
N GLY A 318 9.95 -18.58 -6.10
CA GLY A 318 10.28 -18.17 -7.45
C GLY A 318 9.88 -16.72 -7.74
N ASP A 319 9.90 -16.35 -9.02
CA ASP A 319 9.45 -15.04 -9.46
C ASP A 319 7.92 -14.92 -9.35
N CYS A 320 7.44 -13.71 -9.04
CA CYS A 320 6.01 -13.47 -8.84
C CYS A 320 5.19 -13.75 -10.09
N ASP A 321 5.72 -13.36 -11.26
CA ASP A 321 5.07 -13.57 -12.55
C ASP A 321 4.92 -15.05 -12.86
N ASP A 322 5.97 -15.85 -12.64
CA ASP A 322 5.94 -17.31 -12.84
C ASP A 322 4.93 -17.98 -11.91
N GLY A 323 4.87 -17.58 -10.64
CA GLY A 323 3.88 -18.11 -9.69
C GLY A 323 2.45 -17.75 -10.07
N CYS A 324 2.20 -16.51 -10.52
CA CYS A 324 0.90 -16.07 -11.01
C CYS A 324 0.49 -16.79 -12.30
N LEU A 325 1.42 -16.97 -13.24
CA LEU A 325 1.19 -17.73 -14.47
C LEU A 325 0.93 -19.21 -14.17
N ALA A 326 1.64 -19.80 -13.21
CA ALA A 326 1.43 -21.18 -12.78
C ALA A 326 0.06 -21.36 -12.11
N LEU A 327 -0.39 -20.40 -11.28
CA LEU A 327 -1.76 -20.39 -10.76
C LEU A 327 -2.77 -20.29 -11.88
N ALA A 328 -2.59 -19.35 -12.80
CA ALA A 328 -3.49 -19.17 -13.94
C ALA A 328 -3.56 -20.45 -14.80
N GLU A 329 -2.43 -21.09 -15.08
CA GLU A 329 -2.38 -22.37 -15.81
C GLU A 329 -3.13 -23.47 -15.06
N ALA A 330 -2.86 -23.65 -13.77
CA ALA A 330 -3.51 -24.67 -12.97
C ALA A 330 -5.03 -24.47 -12.83
N LEU A 331 -5.51 -23.22 -12.94
CA LEU A 331 -6.93 -22.84 -12.90
C LEU A 331 -7.59 -22.78 -14.29
N GLY A 332 -6.84 -22.99 -15.38
CA GLY A 332 -7.33 -22.89 -16.76
C GLY A 332 -7.54 -21.46 -17.26
N TRP A 333 -6.86 -20.48 -16.66
CA TRP A 333 -6.95 -19.04 -16.95
C TRP A 333 -5.74 -18.50 -17.73
N LYS A 334 -4.79 -19.35 -18.11
CA LYS A 334 -3.53 -18.94 -18.77
C LYS A 334 -3.75 -18.13 -20.05
N ASP A 335 -4.64 -18.62 -20.93
CA ASP A 335 -4.92 -17.96 -22.21
C ASP A 335 -5.62 -16.60 -22.00
N GLU A 336 -6.57 -16.55 -21.06
CA GLU A 336 -7.29 -15.34 -20.69
C GLU A 336 -6.36 -14.28 -20.08
N LEU A 337 -5.47 -14.69 -19.18
CA LEU A 337 -4.46 -13.81 -18.60
C LEU A 337 -3.49 -13.31 -19.67
N SER A 338 -3.02 -14.19 -20.56
CA SER A 338 -2.08 -13.83 -21.63
C SER A 338 -2.69 -12.83 -22.60
N GLU A 339 -3.95 -13.02 -22.99
CA GLU A 339 -4.66 -12.11 -23.88
C GLU A 339 -4.95 -10.77 -23.19
N LEU A 340 -5.30 -10.77 -21.90
CA LEU A 340 -5.45 -9.54 -21.11
C LEU A 340 -4.14 -8.72 -21.09
N ILE A 341 -3.01 -9.36 -20.74
CA ILE A 341 -1.70 -8.71 -20.70
C ILE A 341 -1.36 -8.11 -22.08
N LYS A 342 -1.49 -8.92 -23.14
CA LYS A 342 -1.16 -8.51 -24.51
C LYS A 342 -2.01 -7.32 -24.95
N ARG A 343 -3.32 -7.37 -24.72
CA ARG A 343 -4.26 -6.30 -25.09
C ARG A 343 -3.95 -5.00 -24.36
N GLU A 344 -3.72 -5.07 -23.05
CA GLU A 344 -3.43 -3.88 -22.24
C GLU A 344 -2.05 -3.29 -22.54
N HIS A 345 -1.01 -4.11 -22.73
CA HIS A 345 0.31 -3.63 -23.17
C HIS A 345 0.24 -2.95 -24.54
N GLN A 346 -0.54 -3.49 -25.49
CA GLN A 346 -0.75 -2.83 -26.78
C GLN A 346 -1.45 -1.47 -26.62
N ARG A 347 -2.47 -1.38 -25.77
CA ARG A 347 -3.18 -0.13 -25.46
C ARG A 347 -2.23 0.90 -24.85
N LEU A 348 -1.50 0.53 -23.80
CA LEU A 348 -0.58 1.43 -23.08
C LEU A 348 0.57 1.90 -23.97
N ASN A 349 1.15 1.00 -24.78
CA ASN A 349 2.23 1.37 -25.71
C ASN A 349 1.75 2.37 -26.76
N LYS A 350 0.50 2.25 -27.22
CA LYS A 350 -0.11 3.21 -28.14
C LYS A 350 -0.37 4.55 -27.47
N GLU A 351 -0.96 4.57 -26.27
CA GLU A 351 -1.20 5.81 -25.51
C GLU A 351 0.11 6.55 -25.21
N ASN A 352 1.17 5.82 -24.88
CA ASN A 352 2.51 6.35 -24.66
C ASN A 352 3.14 6.93 -25.94
N ALA A 353 2.96 6.26 -27.09
CA ALA A 353 3.42 6.79 -28.38
C ALA A 353 2.68 8.09 -28.74
N ASP A 354 1.35 8.11 -28.61
CA ASP A 354 0.52 9.28 -28.90
C ASP A 354 0.89 10.47 -27.98
N CYS A 355 1.16 10.22 -26.69
CA CYS A 355 1.64 11.25 -25.76
C CYS A 355 3.02 11.80 -26.14
N LYS A 356 3.94 10.94 -26.59
CA LYS A 356 5.27 11.38 -27.06
C LYS A 356 5.16 12.24 -28.32
N GLU A 357 4.30 11.87 -29.27
CA GLU A 357 4.06 12.66 -30.47
C GLU A 357 3.44 14.04 -30.18
N LYS A 358 2.47 14.11 -29.25
CA LYS A 358 1.87 15.38 -28.83
C LYS A 358 2.91 16.31 -28.20
N ARG A 359 3.72 15.79 -27.28
CA ARG A 359 4.81 16.54 -26.64
C ARG A 359 5.86 17.04 -27.64
N ALA A 360 6.20 16.22 -28.64
CA ALA A 360 7.14 16.64 -29.68
C ALA A 360 6.58 17.79 -30.53
N LYS A 361 5.27 17.76 -30.84
CA LYS A 361 4.58 18.82 -31.59
C LYS A 361 4.37 20.10 -30.78
N GLU A 362 4.19 19.99 -29.46
CA GLU A 362 4.10 21.15 -28.55
C GLU A 362 5.47 21.83 -28.40
N LYS A 363 6.54 21.05 -28.22
CA LYS A 363 7.92 21.59 -28.18
C LYS A 363 8.30 22.32 -29.46
N SER A 364 7.99 21.75 -30.63
CA SER A 364 8.28 22.42 -31.90
C SER A 364 7.51 23.73 -32.08
N LYS A 365 6.30 23.85 -31.50
CA LYS A 365 5.53 25.10 -31.55
C LYS A 365 6.08 26.18 -30.63
N THR A 366 6.49 25.83 -29.41
CA THR A 366 7.18 26.77 -28.51
C THR A 366 8.51 27.25 -29.09
N ASP A 367 9.26 26.38 -29.77
CA ASP A 367 10.53 26.77 -30.42
C ASP A 367 10.32 27.69 -31.65
N ASP A 368 9.17 27.57 -32.32
CA ASP A 368 8.78 28.45 -33.43
C ASP A 368 8.22 29.80 -32.94
N ASP A 369 7.45 29.82 -31.85
CA ASP A 369 6.91 31.04 -31.22
C ASP A 369 8.01 31.90 -30.57
N GLU A 370 9.06 31.29 -29.99
CA GLU A 370 10.23 32.02 -29.48
C GLU A 370 11.04 32.69 -30.60
N LYS A 371 11.12 32.06 -31.79
CA LYS A 371 11.79 32.66 -32.97
C LYS A 371 11.01 33.81 -33.60
N GLU A 372 9.68 33.76 -33.62
CA GLU A 372 8.86 34.86 -34.16
C GLU A 372 8.89 36.10 -33.25
N SER A 373 9.15 35.93 -31.94
CA SER A 373 9.29 37.05 -31.00
C SER A 373 10.63 37.80 -31.08
N ASP A 374 11.69 37.15 -31.60
CA ASP A 374 13.04 37.74 -31.73
C ASP A 374 13.25 38.49 -33.06
N GLU A 375 12.37 38.30 -34.06
CA GLU A 375 12.48 38.97 -35.38
C GLU A 375 11.71 40.31 -35.49
N THR A 376 11.07 40.81 -34.42
CA THR A 376 10.30 42.07 -34.47
C THR A 376 10.96 43.32 -33.85
N GLU A 377 12.18 43.22 -33.30
CA GLU A 377 12.92 44.36 -32.72
C GLU A 377 14.20 44.79 -33.48
N GLU A 378 14.17 44.92 -34.81
CA GLU A 378 15.19 45.75 -35.48
C GLU A 378 14.57 46.63 -36.58
N LYS A 379 14.18 47.86 -36.21
CA LYS A 379 14.06 48.98 -37.17
C LYS A 379 15.31 49.86 -37.06
N PRO A 380 16.02 50.14 -38.18
CA PRO A 380 17.26 50.91 -38.15
C PRO A 380 17.00 52.39 -37.91
N VAL A 381 17.75 52.98 -36.98
CA VAL A 381 17.76 54.42 -36.69
C VAL A 381 18.62 55.15 -37.72
N ASP A 382 18.01 56.10 -38.43
CA ASP A 382 18.62 56.97 -39.46
C ASP A 382 19.52 58.05 -38.81
N PRO A 383 20.82 58.18 -39.16
CA PRO A 383 21.73 59.11 -38.50
C PRO A 383 21.79 60.45 -39.24
N LYS A 384 20.83 61.35 -39.00
CA LYS A 384 20.96 62.79 -39.32
C LYS A 384 20.27 63.70 -38.31
N ASN A 385 21.03 64.18 -37.32
CA ASN A 385 21.14 65.62 -37.00
C ASN A 385 21.98 65.82 -35.73
N LYS A 386 23.19 66.36 -35.91
CA LYS A 386 23.86 67.19 -34.91
C LYS A 386 23.74 68.62 -35.41
N GLU A 387 22.96 69.46 -34.73
CA GLU A 387 23.32 70.88 -34.49
C GLU A 387 22.31 71.55 -33.53
N LYS A 388 22.90 72.21 -32.52
CA LYS A 388 22.50 73.48 -31.89
C LYS A 388 21.26 73.53 -30.98
N ASP A 389 21.53 73.78 -29.69
CA ASP A 389 21.15 75.01 -28.93
C ASP A 389 21.72 74.81 -27.49
N ALA A 390 22.76 75.50 -27.01
CA ALA A 390 22.90 76.93 -26.67
C ALA A 390 21.92 77.42 -25.59
N VAL A 391 22.27 77.23 -24.31
CA VAL A 391 22.42 78.29 -23.27
C VAL A 391 23.53 77.88 -22.32
#